data_AF-G7GYM3-F1
#
_entry.id   AF-G7GYM3-F1
#
_cell.length_a   1.000
_cell.length_b   1.000
_cell.length_c   1.000
_cell.angle_alpha   90.00
_cell.angle_beta   90.00
_cell.angle_gamma   90.00
#
_symmetry.space_group_name_H-M   'P 1'
#
loop_
_entity.id
_entity.type
_entity.pdbx_description
1 polymer ?
#
loop_
_entity_poly.entity_id
_entity_poly.type
_entity_poly.pdbx_seq_one_letter_code
_entity_poly.pdbx_strand_id
1 'polypeptide(L)'
;MRTPYAVLRMLTKYRGEIQDAMPGTEIVDAATEVYDELIWRTRMITDHLAEGAPVTRSNIDDMVGAMEALQPIVATVGQLADLLAEAGEALQPRHSALMSYIERVEGDGYTISDDWETVTDVRTPLSGDDVDTAARVQIEAERIARGEQASIYQRRLLRMATGIGDVDAEYAGRIRDLIKPLPDIVAPGG
;
A
#
# COMPACT_ATOMS: atom_id res chain seq x y z
N MET A 1 27.74 -10.20 -22.60
CA MET A 1 26.32 -10.61 -22.49
C MET A 1 25.84 -10.25 -21.08
N ARG A 2 24.59 -9.75 -20.91
CA ARG A 2 24.16 -8.87 -19.78
C ARG A 2 22.84 -9.29 -19.08
N THR A 3 22.22 -10.39 -19.46
CA THR A 3 20.79 -10.67 -19.18
C THR A 3 20.45 -10.86 -17.69
N PRO A 4 21.19 -11.68 -16.91
CA PRO A 4 20.92 -11.85 -15.47
C PRO A 4 21.14 -10.57 -14.65
N TYR A 5 22.25 -9.86 -14.92
CA TYR A 5 22.53 -8.56 -14.31
C TYR A 5 21.52 -7.48 -14.70
N ALA A 6 20.85 -7.61 -15.86
CA ALA A 6 19.77 -6.70 -16.24
C ALA A 6 18.51 -6.90 -15.39
N VAL A 7 18.15 -8.14 -15.08
CA VAL A 7 17.03 -8.46 -14.16
C VAL A 7 17.33 -7.92 -12.76
N LEU A 8 18.55 -8.14 -12.24
CA LEU A 8 18.94 -7.61 -10.94
C LEU A 8 18.85 -6.08 -10.86
N ARG A 9 19.32 -5.38 -11.90
CA ARG A 9 19.20 -3.90 -11.97
C ARG A 9 17.75 -3.45 -12.05
N MET A 10 16.93 -4.13 -12.83
CA MET A 10 15.49 -3.84 -12.95
C MET A 10 14.79 -3.97 -11.59
N LEU A 11 15.01 -5.08 -10.88
CA LEU A 11 14.41 -5.32 -9.56
C LEU A 11 14.87 -4.28 -8.53
N THR A 12 16.17 -3.97 -8.49
CA THR A 12 16.71 -2.94 -7.59
C THR A 12 16.09 -1.57 -7.86
N LYS A 13 15.87 -1.25 -9.15
CA LYS A 13 15.22 -0.01 -9.56
C LYS A 13 13.76 0.02 -9.09
N TYR A 14 12.98 -1.02 -9.35
CA TYR A 14 11.56 -1.07 -8.97
C TYR A 14 11.35 -1.08 -7.46
N ARG A 15 12.24 -1.74 -6.71
CA ARG A 15 12.28 -1.67 -5.24
C ARG A 15 12.47 -0.24 -4.72
N GLY A 16 13.26 0.58 -5.41
CA GLY A 16 13.41 2.00 -5.08
C GLY A 16 12.15 2.80 -5.41
N GLU A 17 11.61 2.61 -6.61
CA GLU A 17 10.43 3.34 -7.08
C GLU A 17 9.18 3.08 -6.23
N ILE A 18 8.98 1.86 -5.72
CA ILE A 18 7.80 1.54 -4.90
C ILE A 18 7.85 2.18 -3.51
N GLN A 19 9.05 2.30 -2.94
CA GLN A 19 9.27 2.95 -1.65
C GLN A 19 8.91 4.44 -1.71
N ASP A 20 9.16 5.09 -2.85
CA ASP A 20 8.91 6.51 -3.07
C ASP A 20 7.44 6.81 -3.45
N ALA A 21 6.71 5.84 -3.98
CA ALA A 21 5.38 6.05 -4.55
C ALA A 21 4.22 6.06 -3.53
N MET A 22 4.29 5.25 -2.47
CA MET A 22 3.17 5.05 -1.52
C MET A 22 3.66 4.79 -0.08
N PRO A 23 4.27 5.77 0.60
CA PRO A 23 4.81 5.58 1.94
C PRO A 23 3.71 5.23 2.97
N GLY A 24 3.93 4.18 3.74
CA GLY A 24 3.13 3.85 4.94
C GLY A 24 1.89 2.99 4.72
N THR A 25 1.79 2.27 3.60
CA THR A 25 0.70 1.28 3.36
C THR A 25 1.22 -0.14 3.48
N GLU A 26 0.38 -1.08 3.91
CA GLU A 26 0.78 -2.50 4.03
C GLU A 26 1.09 -3.11 2.65
N ILE A 27 0.44 -2.63 1.59
CA ILE A 27 0.73 -3.03 0.20
C ILE A 27 2.17 -2.71 -0.18
N VAL A 28 2.68 -1.52 0.17
CA VAL A 28 4.07 -1.15 -0.15
C VAL A 28 5.07 -1.96 0.64
N ASP A 29 4.79 -2.22 1.91
CA ASP A 29 5.64 -3.09 2.73
C ASP A 29 5.68 -4.49 2.12
N ALA A 30 4.53 -5.08 1.79
CA ALA A 30 4.44 -6.39 1.15
C ALA A 30 5.15 -6.43 -0.21
N ALA A 31 4.99 -5.40 -1.05
CA ALA A 31 5.66 -5.35 -2.34
C ALA A 31 7.19 -5.18 -2.20
N THR A 32 7.63 -4.44 -1.19
CA THR A 32 9.05 -4.33 -0.83
C THR A 32 9.62 -5.67 -0.41
N GLU A 33 8.91 -6.43 0.43
CA GLU A 33 9.27 -7.80 0.82
C GLU A 33 9.44 -8.71 -0.42
N VAL A 34 8.50 -8.65 -1.37
CA VAL A 34 8.58 -9.42 -2.63
C VAL A 34 9.81 -9.02 -3.43
N TYR A 35 10.06 -7.71 -3.64
CA TYR A 35 11.24 -7.27 -4.39
C TYR A 35 12.55 -7.68 -3.73
N ASP A 36 12.64 -7.58 -2.40
CA ASP A 36 13.83 -8.00 -1.65
C ASP A 36 14.12 -9.49 -1.82
N GLU A 37 13.08 -10.33 -1.78
CA GLU A 37 13.19 -11.77 -2.06
C GLU A 37 13.61 -12.05 -3.50
N LEU A 38 13.01 -11.37 -4.49
CA LEU A 38 13.36 -11.56 -5.90
C LEU A 38 14.80 -11.11 -6.21
N ILE A 39 15.27 -10.03 -5.57
CA ILE A 39 16.65 -9.58 -5.64
C ILE A 39 17.58 -10.65 -5.06
N TRP A 40 17.25 -11.20 -3.88
CA TRP A 40 18.03 -12.25 -3.25
C TRP A 40 18.12 -13.50 -4.13
N ARG A 41 16.99 -14.00 -4.66
CA ARG A 41 16.95 -15.15 -5.59
C ARG A 41 17.76 -14.90 -6.86
N THR A 42 17.65 -13.70 -7.43
CA THR A 42 18.41 -13.32 -8.63
C THR A 42 19.91 -13.34 -8.33
N ARG A 43 20.35 -12.84 -7.17
CA ARG A 43 21.76 -12.90 -6.75
C ARG A 43 22.27 -14.33 -6.67
N MET A 44 21.53 -15.21 -6.00
CA MET A 44 21.86 -16.64 -5.90
C MET A 44 22.05 -17.31 -7.28
N ILE A 45 21.22 -16.97 -8.27
CA ILE A 45 21.36 -17.47 -9.64
C ILE A 45 22.61 -16.90 -10.31
N THR A 46 22.93 -15.62 -10.07
CA THR A 46 24.04 -14.93 -10.71
C THR A 46 25.42 -15.16 -10.07
N ASP A 47 25.48 -15.58 -8.81
CA ASP A 47 26.74 -15.71 -8.06
C ASP A 47 27.72 -16.73 -8.68
N HIS A 48 27.22 -17.65 -9.51
CA HIS A 48 28.02 -18.65 -10.23
C HIS A 48 28.40 -18.24 -11.66
N LEU A 49 27.90 -17.10 -12.15
CA LEU A 49 28.17 -16.59 -13.49
C LEU A 49 29.17 -15.43 -13.42
N ALA A 50 30.40 -15.66 -13.87
CA ALA A 50 31.38 -14.56 -13.96
C ALA A 50 30.97 -13.54 -15.05
N GLU A 51 30.75 -12.29 -14.65
CA GLU A 51 30.42 -11.21 -15.59
C GLU A 51 31.55 -11.04 -16.63
N GLY A 52 31.20 -11.17 -17.91
CA GLY A 52 32.18 -11.04 -19.00
C GLY A 52 33.05 -12.27 -19.26
N ALA A 53 32.67 -13.45 -18.73
CA ALA A 53 33.35 -14.70 -19.04
C ALA A 53 33.48 -14.95 -20.56
N PRO A 54 34.59 -15.57 -21.02
CA PRO A 54 34.76 -15.91 -22.42
C PRO A 54 33.67 -16.87 -22.89
N VAL A 55 33.25 -16.76 -24.15
CA VAL A 55 32.20 -17.63 -24.72
C VAL A 55 32.78 -19.02 -24.93
N THR A 56 32.47 -19.93 -24.01
CA THR A 56 32.77 -21.36 -24.08
C THR A 56 31.46 -22.14 -24.04
N ARG A 57 31.47 -23.41 -24.45
CA ARG A 57 30.27 -24.26 -24.42
C ARG A 57 29.70 -24.39 -23.00
N SER A 58 30.55 -24.63 -22.00
CA SER A 58 30.15 -24.68 -20.59
C SER A 58 29.44 -23.39 -20.16
N ASN A 59 30.03 -22.23 -20.48
CA ASN A 59 29.46 -20.94 -20.13
C ASN A 59 28.13 -20.63 -20.86
N ILE A 60 27.88 -21.26 -22.01
CA ILE A 60 26.59 -21.18 -22.70
C ILE A 60 25.55 -22.03 -21.96
N ASP A 61 25.89 -23.27 -21.60
CA ASP A 61 24.98 -24.18 -20.90
C ASP A 61 24.59 -23.63 -19.51
N ASP A 62 25.56 -23.12 -18.74
CA ASP A 62 25.32 -22.45 -17.45
C ASP A 62 24.40 -21.22 -17.59
N MET A 63 24.56 -20.47 -18.69
CA MET A 63 23.75 -19.28 -18.96
C MET A 63 22.33 -19.61 -19.39
N VAL A 64 22.11 -20.70 -20.13
CA VAL A 64 20.76 -21.20 -20.46
C VAL A 64 20.04 -21.62 -19.19
N GLY A 65 20.70 -22.39 -18.31
CA GLY A 65 20.13 -22.78 -17.02
C GLY A 65 19.78 -21.57 -16.14
N ALA A 66 20.63 -20.55 -16.11
CA ALA A 66 20.32 -19.31 -15.40
C ALA A 66 19.14 -18.56 -16.01
N MET A 67 19.00 -18.52 -17.34
CA MET A 67 17.85 -17.88 -17.99
C MET A 67 16.54 -18.61 -17.66
N GLU A 68 16.55 -19.94 -17.62
CA GLU A 68 15.40 -20.74 -17.18
C GLU A 68 15.04 -20.46 -15.72
N ALA A 69 16.04 -20.38 -14.83
CA ALA A 69 15.83 -20.05 -13.42
C ALA A 69 15.32 -18.62 -13.17
N LEU A 70 15.58 -17.68 -14.09
CA LEU A 70 15.09 -16.30 -14.00
C LEU A 70 13.65 -16.13 -14.52
N GLN A 71 13.12 -17.05 -15.33
CA GLN A 71 11.76 -16.94 -15.86
C GLN A 71 10.68 -16.82 -14.76
N PRO A 72 10.70 -17.65 -13.70
CA PRO A 72 9.75 -17.50 -12.59
C PRO A 72 9.84 -16.13 -11.92
N ILE A 73 11.04 -15.56 -11.78
CA ILE A 73 11.25 -14.23 -11.18
C ILE A 73 10.56 -13.15 -12.00
N VAL A 74 10.76 -13.16 -13.32
CA VAL A 74 10.10 -12.19 -14.21
C VAL A 74 8.58 -12.36 -14.21
N ALA A 75 8.09 -13.61 -14.16
CA ALA A 75 6.66 -13.88 -14.03
C ALA A 75 6.08 -13.34 -12.71
N THR A 76 6.80 -13.47 -11.60
CA THR A 76 6.40 -12.89 -10.31
C THR A 76 6.35 -11.37 -10.34
N VAL A 77 7.29 -10.69 -11.02
CA VAL A 77 7.23 -9.23 -11.21
C VAL A 77 5.97 -8.83 -11.97
N GLY A 78 5.60 -9.57 -13.02
CA GLY A 78 4.36 -9.34 -13.76
C GLY A 78 3.12 -9.48 -12.86
N GLN A 79 3.04 -10.57 -12.09
CA GLN A 79 1.94 -10.79 -11.14
C GLN A 79 1.87 -9.72 -10.06
N LEU A 80 3.02 -9.24 -9.57
CA LEU A 80 3.08 -8.13 -8.63
C LEU A 80 2.52 -6.84 -9.25
N ALA A 81 2.91 -6.52 -10.49
CA ALA A 81 2.40 -5.34 -11.18
C ALA A 81 0.87 -5.39 -11.37
N ASP A 82 0.33 -6.57 -11.72
CA ASP A 82 -1.11 -6.77 -11.85
C ASP A 82 -1.83 -6.57 -10.50
N LEU A 83 -1.31 -7.15 -9.41
CA LEU A 83 -1.88 -6.97 -8.07
C LEU A 83 -1.84 -5.51 -7.59
N LEU A 84 -0.76 -4.78 -7.87
CA LEU A 84 -0.65 -3.36 -7.52
C LEU A 84 -1.64 -2.50 -8.31
N ALA A 85 -1.86 -2.82 -9.59
CA ALA A 85 -2.87 -2.14 -10.41
C ALA A 85 -4.29 -2.43 -9.88
N GLU A 86 -4.63 -3.69 -9.61
CA GLU A 86 -5.91 -4.09 -9.02
C GLU A 86 -6.15 -3.41 -7.67
N ALA A 87 -5.13 -3.34 -6.81
CA ALA A 87 -5.23 -2.67 -5.53
C ALA A 87 -5.49 -1.17 -5.70
N GLY A 88 -4.80 -0.51 -6.64
CA GLY A 88 -5.04 0.88 -6.99
C GLY A 88 -6.48 1.14 -7.46
N GLU A 89 -7.01 0.29 -8.33
CA GLU A 89 -8.39 0.37 -8.81
C GLU A 89 -9.42 0.16 -7.68
N ALA A 90 -9.10 -0.69 -6.70
CA ALA A 90 -9.94 -0.90 -5.53
C ALA A 90 -9.87 0.26 -4.52
N LEU A 91 -8.68 0.79 -4.23
CA LEU A 91 -8.47 1.79 -3.20
C LEU A 91 -8.83 3.20 -3.66
N GLN A 92 -8.57 3.55 -4.92
CA GLN A 92 -8.74 4.92 -5.42
C GLN A 92 -10.16 5.48 -5.23
N PRO A 93 -11.25 4.75 -5.56
CA PRO A 93 -12.60 5.24 -5.34
C PRO A 93 -12.93 5.42 -3.85
N ARG A 94 -12.35 4.58 -2.98
CA ARG A 94 -12.58 4.63 -1.52
C ARG A 94 -11.89 5.83 -0.89
N HIS A 95 -10.64 6.10 -1.26
CA HIS A 95 -9.94 7.31 -0.85
C HIS A 95 -10.66 8.56 -1.33
N SER A 96 -11.10 8.61 -2.60
CA SER A 96 -11.88 9.73 -3.13
C SER A 96 -13.17 9.96 -2.33
N ALA A 97 -13.93 8.89 -2.04
CA ALA A 97 -15.15 8.99 -1.26
C ALA A 97 -14.89 9.50 0.17
N LEU A 98 -13.79 9.07 0.78
CA LEU A 98 -13.40 9.50 2.12
C LEU A 98 -12.99 10.97 2.14
N MET A 99 -12.20 11.43 1.18
CA MET A 99 -11.85 12.85 1.05
C MET A 99 -13.08 13.73 0.83
N SER A 100 -14.00 13.35 -0.06
CA SER A 100 -15.25 14.09 -0.24
C SER A 100 -16.13 14.11 1.02
N TYR A 101 -16.04 13.07 1.85
CA TYR A 101 -16.76 13.03 3.11
C TYR A 101 -16.11 13.96 4.16
N ILE A 102 -14.79 14.01 4.23
CA ILE A 102 -14.02 14.95 5.06
C ILE A 102 -14.39 16.39 4.68
N GLU A 103 -14.31 16.75 3.41
CA GLU A 103 -14.65 18.09 2.91
C GLU A 103 -16.08 18.49 3.30
N ARG A 104 -17.03 17.55 3.24
CA ARG A 104 -18.40 17.78 3.67
C ARG A 104 -18.50 18.04 5.18
N VAL A 105 -17.85 17.22 6.00
CA VAL A 105 -17.86 17.37 7.46
C VAL A 105 -17.27 18.71 7.86
N GLU A 106 -16.17 19.12 7.22
CA GLU A 106 -15.56 20.42 7.43
C GLU A 106 -16.47 21.57 6.98
N GLY A 107 -17.12 21.43 5.82
CA GLY A 107 -18.11 22.37 5.32
C GLY A 107 -19.32 22.57 6.24
N ASP A 108 -19.69 21.56 7.02
CA ASP A 108 -20.77 21.64 8.02
C ASP A 108 -20.35 22.35 9.32
N GLY A 109 -19.09 22.79 9.41
CA GLY A 109 -18.52 23.52 10.54
C GLY A 109 -17.99 22.62 11.65
N TYR A 110 -17.41 21.47 11.27
CA TYR A 110 -16.66 20.61 12.17
C TYR A 110 -15.18 20.59 11.77
N THR A 111 -14.30 20.18 12.66
CA THR A 111 -12.91 19.86 12.34
C THR A 111 -12.63 18.40 12.66
N ILE A 112 -11.71 17.80 11.90
CA ILE A 112 -11.30 16.42 12.05
C ILE A 112 -9.84 16.42 12.51
N SER A 113 -9.49 15.55 13.46
CA SER A 113 -8.09 15.37 13.91
C SER A 113 -7.23 14.69 12.84
N ASP A 114 -5.91 14.87 12.92
CA ASP A 114 -4.94 14.29 11.98
C ASP A 114 -4.92 12.74 11.98
N ASP A 115 -5.46 12.11 13.02
CA ASP A 115 -5.66 10.65 13.16
C ASP A 115 -7.07 10.19 12.75
N TRP A 116 -7.96 11.13 12.40
CA TRP A 116 -9.28 10.91 11.82
C TRP A 116 -10.25 10.29 12.83
N GLU A 117 -9.83 10.22 14.10
CA GLU A 117 -10.59 9.60 15.18
C GLU A 117 -11.54 10.57 15.85
N THR A 118 -11.29 11.88 15.77
CA THR A 118 -12.05 12.89 16.52
C THR A 118 -12.69 13.90 15.57
N VAL A 119 -13.99 14.14 15.75
CA VAL A 119 -14.74 15.20 15.06
C VAL A 119 -15.21 16.22 16.09
N THR A 120 -14.79 17.47 15.93
CA THR A 120 -15.08 18.55 16.87
C THR A 120 -15.94 19.62 16.21
N ASP A 121 -16.99 20.07 16.89
CA ASP A 121 -17.76 21.23 16.45
C ASP A 121 -16.97 22.52 16.71
N VAL A 122 -16.73 23.32 15.66
CA VAL A 122 -15.99 24.58 15.80
C VAL A 122 -16.89 25.80 15.91
N ARG A 123 -18.21 25.61 15.91
CA ARG A 123 -19.14 26.72 16.14
C ARG A 123 -19.10 27.16 17.59
N THR A 124 -18.76 28.43 17.81
CA THR A 124 -18.86 29.05 19.13
C THR A 124 -20.33 29.30 19.46
N PRO A 125 -20.89 28.71 20.53
CA PRO A 125 -22.23 29.06 20.97
C PRO A 125 -22.29 30.52 21.42
N LEU A 126 -23.37 31.22 21.06
CA LEU A 126 -23.65 32.55 21.61
C LEU A 126 -23.78 32.42 23.14
N SER A 127 -22.81 32.96 23.86
CA SER A 127 -22.71 32.84 25.31
C SER A 127 -22.70 34.25 25.92
N GLY A 128 -23.69 34.58 26.75
CA GLY A 128 -23.79 35.88 27.42
C GLY A 128 -24.89 35.88 28.50
N ASP A 129 -24.71 36.69 29.54
CA ASP A 129 -25.65 36.79 30.67
C ASP A 129 -27.04 37.34 30.26
N ASP A 130 -27.12 38.05 29.13
CA ASP A 130 -28.33 38.67 28.57
C ASP A 130 -29.21 37.73 27.72
N VAL A 131 -28.89 36.43 27.66
CA VAL A 131 -29.68 35.45 26.91
C VAL A 131 -30.87 34.99 27.77
N ASP A 132 -32.10 35.27 27.31
CA ASP A 132 -33.34 34.83 27.96
C ASP A 132 -33.45 33.29 28.03
N THR A 133 -34.22 32.77 28.98
CA THR A 133 -34.44 31.36 29.27
C THR A 133 -34.79 30.54 28.02
N ALA A 134 -35.66 31.06 27.17
CA ALA A 134 -36.03 30.39 25.93
C ALA A 134 -34.83 30.22 24.97
N ALA A 135 -34.00 31.26 24.87
CA ALA A 135 -32.79 31.21 24.05
C ALA A 135 -31.71 30.29 24.66
N ARG A 136 -31.60 30.20 26.00
CA ARG A 136 -30.72 29.23 26.67
C ARG A 136 -31.11 27.78 26.37
N VAL A 137 -32.42 27.47 26.42
CA VAL A 137 -32.92 26.13 26.06
C VAL A 137 -32.61 25.81 24.59
N GLN A 138 -32.76 26.78 23.70
CA GLN A 138 -32.46 26.58 22.28
C GLN A 138 -30.97 26.36 22.01
N ILE A 139 -30.08 27.12 22.66
CA ILE A 139 -28.63 26.94 22.55
C ILE A 139 -28.22 25.56 23.05
N GLU A 140 -28.79 25.11 24.18
CA GLU A 140 -28.48 23.78 24.72
C GLU A 140 -29.00 22.66 23.81
N ALA A 141 -30.19 22.81 23.24
CA ALA A 141 -30.72 21.86 22.27
C ALA A 141 -29.85 21.78 21.00
N GLU A 142 -29.38 22.93 20.49
CA GLU A 142 -28.47 22.96 19.35
C GLU A 142 -27.12 22.32 19.68
N ARG A 143 -26.56 22.59 20.87
CA ARG A 143 -25.31 21.96 21.34
C ARG A 143 -25.42 20.43 21.38
N ILE A 144 -26.52 19.91 21.91
CA ILE A 144 -26.79 18.47 21.95
C ILE A 144 -26.89 17.92 20.53
N ALA A 145 -27.71 18.53 19.67
CA ALA A 145 -27.89 18.08 18.29
C ALA A 145 -26.58 18.06 17.49
N ARG A 146 -25.71 19.07 17.66
CA ARG A 146 -24.40 19.12 17.00
C ARG A 146 -23.41 18.10 17.58
N GLY A 147 -23.46 17.83 18.89
CA GLY A 147 -22.69 16.75 19.51
C GLY A 147 -23.09 15.36 18.99
N GLU A 148 -24.39 15.12 18.82
CA GLU A 148 -24.90 13.88 18.21
C GLU A 148 -24.45 13.75 16.74
N GLN A 149 -24.51 14.84 15.99
CA GLN A 149 -24.07 14.87 14.59
C GLN A 149 -22.56 14.62 14.45
N ALA A 150 -21.72 15.22 15.31
CA ALA A 150 -20.28 14.94 15.35
C ALA A 150 -20.02 13.44 15.58
N SER A 151 -20.77 12.81 16.49
CA SER A 151 -20.67 11.37 16.78
C SER A 151 -21.11 10.50 15.59
N ILE A 152 -22.08 10.96 14.79
CA ILE A 152 -22.47 10.29 13.53
C ILE A 152 -21.36 10.41 12.50
N TYR A 153 -20.76 11.59 12.37
CA TYR A 153 -19.66 11.86 11.45
C TYR A 153 -18.43 11.01 11.76
N GLN A 154 -18.01 10.99 13.02
CA GLN A 154 -16.90 10.19 13.50
C GLN A 154 -17.10 8.70 13.20
N ARG A 155 -18.27 8.13 13.55
CA ARG A 155 -18.57 6.70 13.27
C ARG A 155 -18.55 6.36 11.79
N ARG A 156 -18.87 7.32 10.91
CA ARG A 156 -18.80 7.10 9.47
C ARG A 156 -17.37 7.21 8.94
N LEU A 157 -16.58 8.19 9.39
CA LEU A 157 -15.15 8.30 9.06
C LEU A 157 -14.42 7.02 9.42
N LEU A 158 -14.58 6.56 10.67
CA LEU A 158 -13.94 5.33 11.14
C LEU A 158 -14.30 4.12 10.28
N ARG A 159 -15.58 3.92 9.95
CA ARG A 159 -16.00 2.81 9.07
C ARG A 159 -15.40 2.89 7.67
N MET A 160 -15.26 4.09 7.11
CA MET A 160 -14.65 4.28 5.80
C MET A 160 -13.14 4.02 5.85
N ALA A 161 -12.45 4.49 6.88
CA ALA A 161 -11.03 4.25 7.10
C ALA A 161 -10.75 2.75 7.33
N THR A 162 -11.53 2.07 8.19
CA THR A 162 -11.44 0.61 8.37
C THR A 162 -11.64 -0.13 7.06
N GLY A 163 -12.66 0.23 6.27
CA GLY A 163 -12.89 -0.43 4.98
C GLY A 163 -11.81 -0.19 3.92
N ILE A 164 -11.00 0.87 4.06
CA ILE A 164 -9.77 1.06 3.27
C ILE A 164 -8.67 0.14 3.79
N GLY A 165 -8.43 0.13 5.11
CA GLY A 165 -7.44 -0.73 5.74
C GLY A 165 -7.67 -2.22 5.50
N ASP A 166 -8.93 -2.68 5.50
CA ASP A 166 -9.27 -4.08 5.19
C ASP A 166 -8.85 -4.47 3.77
N VAL A 167 -9.04 -3.56 2.79
CA VAL A 167 -8.63 -3.79 1.39
C VAL A 167 -7.11 -3.73 1.26
N ASP A 168 -6.46 -2.77 1.92
CA ASP A 168 -4.99 -2.67 1.96
C ASP A 168 -4.36 -3.97 2.49
N ALA A 169 -4.85 -4.47 3.63
CA ALA A 169 -4.39 -5.71 4.24
C ALA A 169 -4.68 -6.95 3.36
N GLU A 170 -5.84 -7.02 2.70
CA GLU A 170 -6.17 -8.11 1.77
C GLU A 170 -5.17 -8.18 0.62
N TYR A 171 -4.90 -7.06 -0.05
CA TYR A 171 -3.95 -7.01 -1.15
C TYR A 171 -2.51 -7.23 -0.68
N ALA A 172 -2.13 -6.70 0.48
CA ALA A 172 -0.83 -6.98 1.08
C ALA A 172 -0.63 -8.49 1.31
N GLY A 173 -1.65 -9.20 1.80
CA GLY A 173 -1.63 -10.66 1.92
C GLY A 173 -1.41 -11.36 0.57
N ARG A 174 -2.21 -11.00 -0.44
CA ARG A 174 -2.08 -11.56 -1.82
C ARG A 174 -0.70 -11.31 -2.43
N ILE A 175 -0.10 -10.16 -2.15
CA ILE A 175 1.25 -9.80 -2.60
C ILE A 175 2.30 -10.67 -1.89
N ARG A 176 2.21 -10.85 -0.58
CA ARG A 176 3.13 -11.73 0.17
C ARG A 176 3.06 -13.18 -0.31
N ASP A 177 1.87 -13.65 -0.70
CA ASP A 177 1.67 -14.99 -1.26
C ASP A 177 2.38 -15.20 -2.61
N LEU A 178 2.90 -14.15 -3.25
CA LEU A 178 3.78 -14.27 -4.42
C LEU A 178 5.16 -14.84 -4.05
N ILE A 179 5.57 -14.77 -2.79
CA ILE A 179 6.80 -15.38 -2.26
C ILE A 179 6.58 -16.89 -2.07
N LYS A 180 6.21 -17.58 -3.15
CA LYS A 180 6.13 -19.05 -3.16
C LYS A 180 7.54 -19.62 -3.03
N PRO A 181 7.71 -20.80 -2.39
CA PRO A 181 8.96 -21.54 -2.46
C PRO A 181 9.31 -21.79 -3.92
N LEU A 182 10.57 -21.58 -4.30
CA LEU A 182 11.05 -22.03 -5.60
C LEU A 182 10.79 -23.54 -5.72
N PRO A 183 10.36 -24.06 -6.89
CA PRO A 183 10.49 -25.48 -7.15
C PRO A 183 11.95 -25.85 -6.96
N ASP A 184 12.25 -26.98 -6.30
CA ASP A 184 13.61 -27.46 -6.06
C ASP A 184 14.40 -27.39 -7.39
N ILE A 185 15.26 -26.38 -7.52
CA ILE A 185 16.24 -26.34 -8.59
C ILE A 185 17.24 -27.39 -8.18
N VAL A 186 17.07 -28.60 -8.74
CA VAL A 186 18.00 -29.70 -8.62
C VAL A 186 19.38 -29.12 -8.88
N ALA A 187 20.18 -29.00 -7.82
CA ALA A 187 21.60 -28.70 -7.96
C ALA A 187 22.14 -29.72 -8.97
N PRO A 188 22.85 -29.29 -10.04
CA PRO A 188 23.51 -30.24 -10.91
C PRO A 188 24.48 -31.04 -10.04
N GLY A 189 24.12 -32.29 -9.79
CA GLY A 189 24.83 -33.17 -8.88
C GLY A 189 26.23 -33.51 -9.40
N GLY A 190 27.15 -33.63 -8.45
CA GLY A 190 28.14 -34.70 -8.34
C GLY A 190 29.27 -34.75 -9.38
#